data_AF-A0A0X3NVW4-F1
#
_entry.id   AF-A0A0X3NVW4-F1
#
_cell.length_a   1.000
_cell.length_b   1.000
_cell.length_c   1.000
_cell.angle_alpha   90.00
_cell.angle_beta   90.00
_cell.angle_gamma   90.00
#
_symmetry.space_group_name_H-M   'P 1'
#
loop_
_entity.id
_entity.type
_entity.pdbx_description
1 polymer ?
#
loop_
_entity_poly.entity_id
_entity_poly.type
_entity_poly.pdbx_seq_one_letter_code
_entity_poly.pdbx_strand_id
1 'polypeptide(L)'
;SENPCAAPMQCIQFYPPKRSVQISGNVESGYAALTLIPQKPELPNILIVMVEGDIWVEDPPCVKFVKTIDIYRDFSDKRILVFDEDIKDIILHGGIKHFSETEPESVMQLLRLNDPNISPRRMVMRVTGRMETAPQTFTLTGGPVGDENYVFSPSENGIMPIHVLQVFKWPKWYNGGSK
;
A
#
# COMPACT_ATOMS: atom_id res chain seq x y z
N SER A 1 11.66 -17.71 -1.66
CA SER A 1 10.26 -18.02 -1.34
C SER A 1 9.42 -16.88 -1.88
N GLU A 2 8.75 -17.10 -3.02
CA GLU A 2 7.85 -16.12 -3.64
C GLU A 2 6.46 -16.27 -3.00
N ASN A 3 6.08 -15.32 -2.15
CA ASN A 3 4.77 -15.12 -1.48
C ASN A 3 4.00 -16.37 -0.96
N PRO A 4 4.19 -16.79 0.31
CA PRO A 4 3.54 -17.98 0.86
C PRO A 4 2.05 -17.81 1.25
N CYS A 5 1.53 -16.58 1.42
CA CYS A 5 0.12 -16.39 1.80
C CYS A 5 -0.76 -16.06 0.60
N ALA A 6 -1.52 -17.06 0.13
CA ALA A 6 -2.53 -16.91 -0.91
C ALA A 6 -3.75 -17.76 -0.58
N ALA A 7 -4.94 -17.26 -0.94
CA ALA A 7 -6.15 -18.08 -0.88
C ALA A 7 -5.99 -19.33 -1.77
N PRO A 8 -6.49 -20.50 -1.36
CA PRO A 8 -7.35 -20.74 -0.20
C PRO A 8 -6.62 -21.05 1.12
N MET A 9 -5.29 -21.00 1.15
CA MET A 9 -4.51 -21.40 2.34
C MET A 9 -4.69 -20.40 3.49
N GLN A 10 -4.97 -20.92 4.68
CA GLN A 10 -5.00 -20.13 5.92
C GLN A 10 -3.59 -19.61 6.22
N CYS A 11 -3.44 -18.29 6.25
CA CYS A 11 -2.14 -17.67 6.36
C CYS A 11 -2.27 -16.23 6.84
N ILE A 12 -1.39 -15.84 7.76
CA ILE A 12 -1.30 -14.48 8.27
C ILE A 12 0.09 -13.96 7.92
N GLN A 13 0.12 -12.83 7.21
CA GLN A 13 1.35 -12.16 6.80
C GLN A 13 1.33 -10.71 7.25
N PHE A 14 2.37 -10.29 7.96
CA PHE A 14 2.61 -8.88 8.25
C PHE A 14 3.52 -8.27 7.19
N TYR A 15 3.19 -7.08 6.73
CA TYR A 15 4.05 -6.33 5.82
C TYR A 15 4.90 -5.31 6.59
N PRO A 16 6.21 -5.21 6.29
CA PRO A 16 7.09 -4.28 6.99
C PRO A 16 6.63 -2.81 6.80
N PRO A 17 6.47 -2.03 7.88
CA PRO A 17 6.03 -0.63 7.79
C PRO A 17 6.92 0.27 6.93
N LYS A 18 8.24 0.03 6.91
CA LYS A 18 9.20 0.80 6.08
C LYS A 18 9.08 0.53 4.58
N ARG A 19 8.37 -0.52 4.19
CA ARG A 19 8.19 -0.96 2.79
C ARG A 19 6.74 -0.92 2.34
N SER A 20 5.86 -0.32 3.14
CA SER A 20 4.42 -0.44 2.94
C SER A 20 3.73 0.88 3.17
N VAL A 21 2.82 1.24 2.27
CA VAL A 21 1.96 2.41 2.38
C VAL A 21 0.53 2.04 2.07
N GLN A 22 -0.40 2.82 2.61
CA GLN A 22 -1.82 2.69 2.33
C GLN A 22 -2.33 3.99 1.71
N ILE A 23 -3.15 3.87 0.68
CA ILE A 23 -3.85 4.95 0.01
C ILE A 23 -5.34 4.70 0.22
N SER A 24 -6.08 5.75 0.53
CA SER A 24 -7.55 5.72 0.71
C SER A 24 -8.17 6.99 0.16
N GLY A 25 -9.48 6.99 -0.06
CA GLY A 25 -10.23 8.12 -0.60
C GLY A 25 -10.16 8.20 -2.13
N ASN A 26 -10.70 9.28 -2.69
CA ASN A 26 -10.92 9.44 -4.12
C ASN A 26 -10.14 10.63 -4.68
N VAL A 27 -9.80 10.56 -5.96
CA VAL A 27 -9.27 11.73 -6.69
C VAL A 27 -10.45 12.63 -7.02
N GLU A 28 -10.50 13.84 -6.45
CA GLU A 28 -11.62 14.76 -6.70
C GLU A 28 -11.58 15.38 -8.11
N SER A 29 -10.38 15.58 -8.69
CA SER A 29 -10.20 15.93 -10.11
C SER A 29 -8.75 15.81 -10.55
N GLY A 30 -8.53 15.39 -11.81
CA GLY A 30 -7.19 15.31 -12.39
C GLY A 30 -6.47 14.01 -12.01
N TYR A 31 -5.32 14.14 -11.34
CA TYR A 31 -4.48 13.01 -10.98
C TYR A 31 -3.98 13.15 -9.53
N ALA A 32 -3.61 12.02 -8.96
CA ALA A 32 -2.77 11.94 -7.78
C ALA A 32 -1.53 11.14 -8.14
N ALA A 33 -0.35 11.54 -7.65
CA ALA A 33 0.84 10.75 -7.87
C ALA A 33 1.78 10.75 -6.67
N LEU A 34 2.61 9.71 -6.63
CA LEU A 34 3.58 9.44 -5.57
C LEU A 34 4.94 9.22 -6.23
N THR A 35 5.93 10.04 -5.89
CA THR A 35 7.32 9.70 -6.18
C THR A 35 7.92 8.99 -4.96
N LEU A 36 8.31 7.74 -5.15
CA LEU A 36 8.92 6.90 -4.14
C LEU A 36 10.44 6.95 -4.29
N ILE A 37 11.11 7.32 -3.21
CA ILE A 37 12.57 7.41 -3.13
C ILE A 37 13.08 6.21 -2.33
N PRO A 38 13.97 5.38 -2.90
CA PRO A 38 14.49 4.22 -2.20
C PRO A 38 15.50 4.60 -1.11
N GLN A 39 15.61 3.77 -0.07
CA GLN A 39 16.67 3.87 0.92
C GLN A 39 18.06 3.55 0.34
N LYS A 40 18.09 2.67 -0.66
CA LYS A 40 19.27 2.31 -1.45
C LYS A 40 19.48 3.33 -2.57
N PRO A 41 20.50 4.20 -2.52
CA PRO A 41 20.68 5.28 -3.50
C PRO A 41 20.99 4.79 -4.92
N GLU A 42 21.41 3.54 -5.09
CA GLU A 42 21.64 2.89 -6.38
C GLU A 42 20.34 2.52 -7.13
N LEU A 43 19.20 2.53 -6.43
CA LEU A 43 17.91 2.23 -7.01
C LEU A 43 17.26 3.52 -7.55
N PRO A 44 16.55 3.45 -8.71
CA PRO A 44 15.90 4.60 -9.32
C PRO A 44 14.62 4.99 -8.57
N ASN A 45 14.21 6.25 -8.65
CA ASN A 45 12.90 6.67 -8.15
C ASN A 45 11.78 6.06 -9.00
N ILE A 46 10.66 5.71 -8.35
CA ILE A 46 9.43 5.25 -9.02
C ILE A 46 8.38 6.36 -8.90
N LEU A 47 7.68 6.67 -9.98
CA LEU A 47 6.44 7.44 -9.97
C LEU A 47 5.25 6.50 -10.09
N ILE A 48 4.33 6.58 -9.15
CA ILE A 48 3.03 5.93 -9.26
C ILE A 48 1.99 7.00 -9.51
N VAL A 49 1.32 6.93 -10.65
CA VAL A 49 0.30 7.88 -11.09
C VAL A 49 -1.06 7.22 -10.98
N MET A 50 -2.00 7.88 -10.33
CA MET A 50 -3.38 7.46 -10.14
C MET A 50 -4.28 8.45 -10.86
N VAL A 51 -5.01 7.96 -11.86
CA VAL A 51 -5.83 8.79 -12.75
C VAL A 51 -7.22 8.19 -12.91
N GLU A 52 -8.20 9.05 -13.12
CA GLU A 52 -9.52 8.69 -13.59
C GLU A 52 -9.56 8.83 -15.12
N GLY A 53 -9.54 7.71 -15.85
CA GLY A 53 -9.55 7.71 -17.31
C GLY A 53 -8.23 8.13 -17.98
N ASP A 54 -8.31 8.72 -19.17
CA ASP A 54 -7.16 8.99 -20.05
C ASP A 54 -6.49 10.36 -19.78
N ILE A 55 -6.14 10.62 -18.52
CA ILE A 55 -5.47 11.87 -18.13
C ILE A 55 -3.96 11.76 -18.35
N TRP A 56 -3.40 12.69 -19.12
CA TRP A 56 -1.96 12.84 -19.30
C TRP A 56 -1.33 13.55 -18.10
N VAL A 57 -0.25 12.98 -17.57
CA VAL A 57 0.54 13.56 -16.48
C VAL A 57 1.98 13.70 -16.98
N GLU A 58 2.56 14.89 -16.84
CA GLU A 58 3.98 15.09 -17.15
C GLU A 58 4.85 14.38 -16.11
N ASP A 59 5.88 13.65 -16.58
CA ASP A 59 6.80 12.96 -15.69
C ASP A 59 7.70 13.97 -14.96
N PRO A 60 7.77 13.92 -13.61
CA PRO A 60 8.68 14.77 -12.86
C PRO A 60 10.14 14.51 -13.25
N PRO A 61 11.02 15.51 -13.15
CA PRO A 61 12.44 15.33 -13.40
C PRO A 61 13.00 14.22 -12.49
N CYS A 62 13.90 13.40 -13.04
CA CYS A 62 14.59 12.30 -12.34
C CYS A 62 13.75 11.06 -11.99
N VAL A 63 12.55 10.92 -12.55
CA VAL A 63 11.79 9.65 -12.55
C VAL A 63 12.18 8.81 -13.76
N LYS A 64 12.50 7.53 -13.53
CA LYS A 64 12.83 6.58 -14.63
C LYS A 64 11.80 5.49 -14.83
N PHE A 65 10.92 5.30 -13.84
CA PHE A 65 9.91 4.25 -13.86
C PHE A 65 8.57 4.84 -13.47
N VAL A 66 7.61 4.74 -14.38
CA VAL A 66 6.25 5.24 -14.20
C VAL A 66 5.31 4.05 -14.16
N LYS A 67 4.45 4.02 -13.15
CA LYS A 67 3.37 3.06 -13.03
C LYS A 67 2.05 3.81 -12.96
N THR A 68 1.22 3.62 -13.97
CA THR A 68 -0.13 4.18 -13.99
C THR A 68 -1.12 3.19 -13.37
N ILE A 69 -2.05 3.72 -12.57
CA ILE A 69 -3.18 3.05 -11.96
C ILE A 69 -4.44 3.79 -12.42
N ASP A 70 -5.30 3.08 -13.14
CA ASP A 70 -6.63 3.55 -13.49
C ASP A 70 -7.56 3.26 -12.31
N ILE A 71 -7.88 4.30 -11.53
CA ILE A 71 -8.68 4.14 -10.29
C ILE A 71 -10.16 3.84 -10.57
N TYR A 72 -10.64 4.16 -11.78
CA TYR A 72 -12.01 3.85 -12.19
C TYR A 72 -12.16 2.36 -12.48
N ARG A 73 -11.21 1.78 -13.22
CA ARG A 73 -11.22 0.34 -13.55
C ARG A 73 -10.73 -0.55 -12.40
N ASP A 74 -9.83 -0.03 -11.57
CA ASP A 74 -9.21 -0.75 -10.44
C ASP A 74 -9.68 -0.14 -9.12
N PHE A 75 -11.01 -0.07 -8.94
CA PHE A 75 -11.64 0.51 -7.76
C PHE A 75 -11.23 -0.25 -6.48
N SER A 76 -10.94 0.50 -5.42
CA SER A 76 -10.61 -0.04 -4.10
C SER A 76 -10.98 0.96 -3.01
N ASP A 77 -11.57 0.51 -1.91
CA ASP A 77 -11.78 1.36 -0.72
C ASP A 77 -10.43 1.82 -0.15
N LYS A 78 -9.47 0.89 -0.15
CA LYS A 78 -8.08 1.10 0.28
C LYS A 78 -7.15 0.34 -0.65
N ARG A 79 -6.08 1.01 -1.06
CA ARG A 79 -4.99 0.42 -1.82
C ARG A 79 -3.74 0.34 -0.96
N ILE A 80 -3.15 -0.84 -0.89
CA ILE A 80 -1.93 -1.09 -0.14
C ILE A 80 -0.82 -1.37 -1.15
N LEU A 81 0.25 -0.59 -1.08
CA LEU A 81 1.44 -0.80 -1.89
C LEU A 81 2.55 -1.34 -0.99
N VAL A 82 3.11 -2.49 -1.37
CA VAL A 82 4.21 -3.14 -0.66
C VAL A 82 5.40 -3.27 -1.60
N PHE A 83 6.59 -2.92 -1.12
CA PHE A 83 7.83 -2.94 -1.87
C PHE A 83 8.78 -4.02 -1.31
N ASP A 84 9.63 -4.58 -2.16
CA ASP A 84 10.69 -5.49 -1.73
C ASP A 84 11.87 -4.75 -1.06
N GLU A 85 11.96 -3.43 -1.23
CA GLU A 85 13.01 -2.55 -0.68
C GLU A 85 12.45 -1.44 0.22
N ASP A 86 13.28 -0.94 1.14
CA ASP A 86 12.93 0.13 2.09
C ASP A 86 12.69 1.47 1.38
N ILE A 87 11.59 2.15 1.73
CA ILE A 87 11.28 3.49 1.25
C ILE A 87 11.94 4.52 2.16
N LYS A 88 12.81 5.35 1.59
CA LYS A 88 13.43 6.48 2.30
C LYS A 88 12.43 7.60 2.49
N ASP A 89 11.83 8.02 1.38
CA ASP A 89 10.98 9.20 1.34
C ASP A 89 9.93 9.10 0.23
N ILE A 90 8.89 9.93 0.35
CA ILE A 90 7.76 9.96 -0.58
C ILE A 90 7.36 11.40 -0.85
N ILE A 91 7.34 11.78 -2.12
CA ILE A 91 6.85 13.09 -2.56
C ILE A 91 5.43 12.90 -3.12
N LEU A 92 4.50 13.69 -2.62
CA LEU A 92 3.10 13.71 -3.07
C LEU A 92 2.90 14.74 -4.18
N HIS A 93 2.11 14.39 -5.19
CA HIS A 93 1.78 15.26 -6.32
C HIS A 93 0.28 15.21 -6.61
N GLY A 94 -0.28 16.32 -7.07
CA GLY A 94 -1.69 16.40 -7.45
C GLY A 94 -2.64 16.27 -6.26
N GLY A 95 -3.78 15.63 -6.47
CA GLY A 95 -4.91 15.55 -5.52
C GLY A 95 -4.74 14.53 -4.39
N ILE A 96 -3.54 14.36 -3.84
CA ILE A 96 -3.27 13.47 -2.69
C ILE A 96 -2.57 14.20 -1.56
N LYS A 97 -3.00 13.94 -0.34
CA LYS A 97 -2.44 14.52 0.88
C LYS A 97 -1.82 13.47 1.78
N HIS A 98 -1.04 13.91 2.76
CA HIS A 98 -0.68 13.04 3.87
C HIS A 98 -1.94 12.70 4.69
N PHE A 99 -1.98 11.50 5.25
CA PHE A 99 -3.08 11.06 6.10
C PHE A 99 -3.29 11.99 7.30
N SER A 100 -4.56 12.35 7.54
CA SER A 100 -5.06 13.03 8.72
C SER A 100 -6.36 12.39 9.19
N GLU A 101 -6.57 12.31 10.50
CA GLU A 101 -7.84 11.82 11.07
C GLU A 101 -8.99 12.80 10.90
N THR A 102 -8.69 14.06 10.56
CA THR A 102 -9.69 15.13 10.42
C THR A 102 -10.16 15.35 8.99
N GLU A 103 -9.47 14.75 8.01
CA GLU A 103 -9.85 14.89 6.60
C GLU A 103 -11.03 13.96 6.27
N PRO A 104 -11.98 14.41 5.43
CA PRO A 104 -13.08 13.56 4.98
C PRO A 104 -12.57 12.29 4.26
N GLU A 105 -13.33 11.19 4.36
CA GLU A 105 -13.00 9.92 3.67
C GLU A 105 -12.94 10.06 2.14
N SER A 106 -13.61 11.08 1.57
CA SER A 106 -13.57 11.36 0.14
C SER A 106 -12.21 11.87 -0.33
N VAL A 107 -11.42 12.49 0.54
CA VAL A 107 -10.13 13.07 0.19
C VAL A 107 -9.08 11.98 0.07
N MET A 108 -8.40 11.90 -1.09
CA MET A 108 -7.32 10.94 -1.28
C MET A 108 -6.14 11.24 -0.35
N GLN A 109 -5.73 10.22 0.41
CA GLN A 109 -4.73 10.34 1.45
C GLN A 109 -3.71 9.19 1.41
N LEU A 110 -2.44 9.50 1.64
CA LEU A 110 -1.36 8.56 1.84
C LEU A 110 -1.05 8.40 3.34
N LEU A 111 -1.25 7.19 3.85
CA LEU A 111 -0.79 6.76 5.16
C LEU A 111 0.56 6.06 5.05
N ARG A 112 1.58 6.67 5.65
CA ARG A 112 2.90 6.06 5.85
C ARG A 112 2.93 5.32 7.18
N LEU A 113 3.04 3.99 7.14
CA LEU A 113 2.88 3.13 8.32
C LEU A 113 4.05 3.24 9.32
N ASN A 114 5.21 3.70 8.87
CA ASN A 114 6.38 3.93 9.70
C ASN A 114 6.57 5.39 10.14
N ASP A 115 5.57 6.25 9.94
CA ASP A 115 5.65 7.64 10.40
C ASP A 115 5.57 7.71 11.93
N PRO A 116 6.62 8.21 12.62
CA PRO A 116 6.63 8.28 14.08
C PRO A 116 5.62 9.30 14.65
N ASN A 117 5.14 10.24 13.83
CA ASN A 117 4.16 11.25 14.25
C ASN A 117 2.73 10.75 14.19
N ILE A 118 2.49 9.60 13.53
CA ILE A 118 1.16 8.99 13.44
C ILE A 118 1.01 7.99 14.59
N SER A 119 0.16 8.36 15.55
CA SER A 119 -0.26 7.52 16.67
C SER A 119 -1.75 7.18 16.52
N PRO A 120 -2.18 5.92 16.76
CA PRO A 120 -1.35 4.76 17.11
C PRO A 120 -0.50 4.28 15.93
N ARG A 121 0.59 3.54 16.23
CA ARG A 121 1.37 2.85 15.20
C ARG A 121 0.48 1.85 14.47
N ARG A 122 0.50 1.91 13.14
CA ARG A 122 -0.33 1.05 12.28
C ARG A 122 0.55 0.02 11.57
N MET A 123 0.01 -1.18 11.39
CA MET A 123 0.63 -2.24 10.60
C MET A 123 -0.39 -2.74 9.57
N VAL A 124 0.11 -3.19 8.43
CA VAL A 124 -0.74 -3.90 7.46
C VAL A 124 -0.50 -5.39 7.63
N MET A 125 -1.61 -6.11 7.71
CA MET A 125 -1.65 -7.55 7.74
C MET A 125 -2.51 -8.04 6.57
N ARG A 126 -2.08 -9.14 5.96
CA ARG A 126 -2.88 -9.92 5.04
C ARG A 126 -3.28 -11.21 5.72
N VAL A 127 -4.58 -11.48 5.71
CA VAL A 127 -5.17 -12.74 6.17
C VAL A 127 -5.75 -13.43 4.94
N THR A 128 -5.26 -14.62 4.63
CA THR A 128 -5.84 -15.46 3.58
C THR A 128 -6.42 -16.71 4.21
N GLY A 129 -7.35 -17.34 3.50
CA GLY A 129 -8.00 -18.57 3.94
C GLY A 129 -9.20 -18.88 3.08
N ARG A 130 -9.97 -19.87 3.51
CA ARG A 130 -11.27 -20.19 2.93
C ARG A 130 -12.35 -19.74 3.90
N MET A 131 -13.47 -19.27 3.34
CA MET A 131 -14.69 -19.04 4.10
C MET A 131 -15.28 -20.40 4.50
N GLU A 132 -14.78 -20.97 5.59
CA GLU A 132 -15.25 -22.21 6.21
C GLU A 132 -15.90 -21.90 7.56
N THR A 133 -16.20 -22.90 8.39
CA THR A 133 -16.73 -22.68 9.75
C THR A 133 -15.65 -22.41 10.80
N ALA A 134 -14.36 -22.54 10.45
CA ALA A 134 -13.26 -22.42 11.40
C ALA A 134 -12.70 -20.99 11.46
N PRO A 135 -12.58 -20.38 12.67
CA PRO A 135 -11.95 -19.07 12.81
C PRO A 135 -10.42 -19.17 12.66
N GLN A 136 -9.79 -18.09 12.17
CA GLN A 136 -8.34 -17.93 12.20
C GLN A 136 -7.94 -17.03 13.36
N THR A 137 -6.90 -17.42 14.09
CA THR A 137 -6.47 -16.68 15.29
C THR A 137 -4.98 -16.40 15.27
N PHE A 138 -4.57 -15.26 15.80
CA PHE A 138 -3.16 -14.98 16.08
C PHE A 138 -3.03 -14.14 17.35
N THR A 139 -1.84 -14.20 17.96
CA THR A 139 -1.49 -13.38 19.12
C THR A 139 -0.54 -12.28 18.68
N LEU A 140 -0.90 -11.03 18.93
CA LEU A 140 0.01 -9.90 18.83
C LEU A 140 0.74 -9.76 20.16
N THR A 141 2.04 -10.01 20.18
CA THR A 141 2.83 -9.93 21.40
C THR A 141 3.42 -8.54 21.60
N GLY A 142 3.52 -8.08 22.85
CA GLY A 142 4.19 -6.81 23.17
C GLY A 142 3.41 -5.56 22.75
N GLY A 143 2.09 -5.65 22.67
CA GLY A 143 1.22 -4.47 22.54
C GLY A 143 1.28 -3.57 23.77
N PRO A 144 0.70 -2.35 23.71
CA PRO A 144 0.69 -1.41 24.83
C PRO A 144 -0.01 -1.96 26.09
N VAL A 145 -0.89 -2.95 25.93
CA VAL A 145 -1.65 -3.61 27.02
C VAL A 145 -1.12 -5.03 27.32
N GLY A 146 -0.04 -5.46 26.64
CA GLY A 146 0.49 -6.82 26.70
C GLY A 146 0.15 -7.63 25.44
N ASP A 147 0.09 -8.95 25.59
CA ASP A 147 -0.22 -9.86 24.49
C ASP A 147 -1.74 -9.90 24.24
N GLU A 148 -2.15 -9.69 23.00
CA GLU A 148 -3.55 -9.65 22.59
C GLU A 148 -3.86 -10.75 21.58
N ASN A 149 -4.95 -11.50 21.82
CA ASN A 149 -5.44 -12.52 20.91
C ASN A 149 -6.49 -11.94 19.97
N TYR A 150 -6.26 -12.08 18.67
CA TYR A 150 -7.16 -11.66 17.60
C TYR A 150 -7.81 -12.88 16.96
N VAL A 151 -9.12 -12.77 16.69
CA VAL A 151 -9.94 -13.84 16.12
C VAL A 151 -10.66 -13.32 14.87
N PHE A 152 -10.39 -13.93 13.73
CA PHE A 152 -11.10 -13.72 12.48
C PHE A 152 -12.11 -14.85 12.27
N SER A 153 -13.38 -14.53 12.53
CA SER A 153 -14.49 -15.45 12.31
C SER A 153 -15.11 -15.20 10.94
N PRO A 154 -15.13 -16.18 10.03
CA PRO A 154 -15.85 -16.07 8.77
C PRO A 154 -17.35 -15.90 9.01
N SER A 155 -18.00 -15.05 8.21
CA SER A 155 -19.44 -14.78 8.29
C SER A 155 -20.01 -14.60 6.88
N GLU A 156 -21.08 -15.32 6.57
CA GLU A 156 -21.79 -15.21 5.28
C GLU A 156 -22.43 -13.82 5.09
N ASN A 157 -22.77 -13.14 6.19
CA ASN A 157 -23.37 -11.81 6.18
C ASN A 157 -22.33 -10.69 6.38
N GLY A 158 -21.04 -11.01 6.32
CA GLY A 158 -19.97 -10.02 6.47
C GLY A 158 -19.88 -9.10 5.24
N ILE A 159 -19.71 -7.79 5.48
CA ILE A 159 -19.33 -6.87 4.41
C ILE A 159 -17.92 -7.23 3.94
N MET A 160 -17.72 -7.38 2.63
CA MET A 160 -16.41 -7.62 2.02
C MET A 160 -15.85 -6.31 1.46
N PRO A 161 -15.05 -5.55 2.24
CA PRO A 161 -14.40 -4.35 1.70
C PRO A 161 -13.43 -4.74 0.58
N ILE A 162 -13.33 -3.89 -0.44
CA ILE A 162 -12.45 -4.13 -1.59
C ILE A 162 -11.11 -3.45 -1.29
N HIS A 163 -10.23 -4.20 -0.62
CA HIS A 163 -8.85 -3.77 -0.39
C HIS A 163 -7.93 -4.39 -1.44
N VAL A 164 -7.25 -3.55 -2.22
CA VAL A 164 -6.30 -4.01 -3.25
C VAL A 164 -4.88 -3.98 -2.68
N LEU A 165 -4.21 -5.13 -2.72
CA LEU A 165 -2.80 -5.26 -2.39
C LEU A 165 -1.98 -5.34 -3.69
N GLN A 166 -1.02 -4.43 -3.86
CA GLN A 166 -0.06 -4.48 -4.95
C GLN A 166 1.35 -4.62 -4.39
N VAL A 167 2.05 -5.66 -4.83
CA VAL A 167 3.45 -5.92 -4.46
C VAL A 167 4.34 -5.51 -5.61
N PHE A 168 5.26 -4.59 -5.36
CA PHE A 168 6.21 -4.06 -6.31
C PHE A 168 7.61 -4.61 -6.03
N LYS A 169 8.28 -5.04 -7.11
CA LYS A 169 9.72 -5.20 -7.11
C LYS A 169 10.35 -3.89 -7.54
N TRP A 170 11.30 -3.39 -6.76
CA TRP A 170 11.99 -2.15 -7.09
C TRP A 170 12.77 -2.35 -8.40
N PRO A 171 12.59 -1.50 -9.41
CA PRO A 171 13.29 -1.67 -10.68
C PRO A 171 14.79 -1.53 -10.48
N LYS A 172 15.57 -2.42 -11.07
CA LYS A 172 17.03 -2.36 -11.02
C LYS A 172 17.53 -1.43 -12.13
N TRP A 173 18.65 -0.77 -11.85
CA TRP A 173 19.37 -0.08 -12.90
C TRP A 173 19.96 -1.10 -13.88
N TYR A 174 19.39 -1.20 -15.07
CA TYR A 174 20.11 -1.83 -16.17
C TYR A 174 21.11 -0.79 -16.67
N ASN A 175 22.39 -1.00 -16.42
CA ASN A 175 23.44 -0.36 -17.21
C ASN A 175 23.30 -0.95 -18.62
N GLY A 176 22.39 -0.39 -19.41
CA GLY A 176 22.45 -0.48 -20.85
C GLY A 176 23.73 0.22 -21.26
N GLY A 177 24.79 -0.56 -21.40
CA GLY A 177 26.05 -0.11 -21.96
C GLY A 177 25.77 0.55 -23.30
N SER A 178 26.36 1.72 -23.46
CA SER A 178 26.63 2.31 -24.76
C SER A 178 27.14 1.25 -25.75
N LYS A 179 26.44 1.12 -26.87
CA LYS A 179 27.04 1.04 -28.20
C LYS A 179 26.20 1.88 -29.15
#